data_AF-A0A1Q5LG60-F1
#
_entry.id   AF-A0A1Q5LG60-F1
#
_cell.length_a   1.000
_cell.length_b   1.000
_cell.length_c   1.000
_cell.angle_alpha   90.00
_cell.angle_beta   90.00
_cell.angle_gamma   90.00
#
_symmetry.space_group_name_H-M   'P 1'
#
loop_
_entity.id
_entity.type
_entity.pdbx_description
1 polymer ?
#
loop_
_entity_poly.entity_id
_entity_poly.type
_entity_poly.pdbx_seq_one_letter_code
_entity_poly.pdbx_strand_id
1 'polypeptide(L)'
;MTAPLRILAINGSERDGNTADVLRYAAGVAARRGVEFETVDLRTVRMDRCGPCGDCNTRTVPCAVEDGVADVVARMIEADGIVFAAPVHGFGTASLMQTFIERAGVGHLRFDRPLTNKVAGVVSVARRYSGGEVWAQLTVNALLNRMIVVGSGFPATVHALHRGDALKDDEGLTNVSRLVDRMIDMMELLAEHHRLTGQDGPIHTGEANERVGLALNAAEFEDVPEPGLAPESALSAQARP
;
A
#
# COMPACT_ATOMS: atom_id res chain seq x y z
N MET A 1 0.91 -21.68 -20.49
CA MET A 1 1.22 -20.22 -20.53
C MET A 1 1.06 -19.73 -19.12
N THR A 2 2.09 -19.13 -18.53
CA THR A 2 1.98 -18.46 -17.22
C THR A 2 1.03 -17.27 -17.36
N ALA A 3 0.28 -16.95 -16.30
CA ALA A 3 -0.56 -15.76 -16.29
C ALA A 3 0.30 -14.50 -16.53
N PRO A 4 -0.25 -13.46 -17.19
CA PRO A 4 0.50 -12.21 -17.37
C PRO A 4 0.82 -11.59 -16.01
N LEU A 5 2.02 -11.00 -15.88
CA LEU A 5 2.41 -10.26 -14.69
C LEU A 5 1.47 -9.07 -14.46
N ARG A 6 1.18 -8.76 -13.19
CA ARG A 6 0.26 -7.70 -12.80
C ARG A 6 0.89 -6.72 -11.80
N ILE A 7 0.79 -5.43 -12.12
CA ILE A 7 1.09 -4.32 -11.21
C ILE A 7 -0.23 -3.71 -10.72
N LEU A 8 -0.36 -3.57 -9.40
CA LEU A 8 -1.44 -2.82 -8.77
C LEU A 8 -0.90 -1.47 -8.27
N ALA A 9 -1.44 -0.37 -8.79
CA ALA A 9 -1.15 0.96 -8.30
C ALA A 9 -2.20 1.43 -7.29
N ILE A 10 -1.75 1.96 -6.16
CA ILE A 10 -2.58 2.59 -5.14
C ILE A 10 -2.46 4.11 -5.32
N ASN A 11 -3.52 4.74 -5.80
CA ASN A 11 -3.59 6.19 -5.98
C ASN A 11 -4.15 6.87 -4.73
N GLY A 12 -3.27 7.56 -4.02
CA GLY A 12 -3.58 8.33 -2.82
C GLY A 12 -4.18 9.71 -3.06
N SER A 13 -4.42 10.11 -4.31
CA SER A 13 -4.99 11.43 -4.59
C SER A 13 -6.49 11.48 -4.34
N GLU A 14 -6.92 12.58 -3.72
CA GLU A 14 -8.33 12.92 -3.49
C GLU A 14 -9.08 13.29 -4.79
N ARG A 15 -8.36 13.40 -5.92
CA ARG A 15 -8.92 13.83 -7.21
C ARG A 15 -8.37 13.00 -8.36
N ASP A 16 -9.15 12.89 -9.43
CA ASP A 16 -8.60 12.50 -10.72
C ASP A 16 -7.82 13.71 -11.27
N GLY A 17 -6.49 13.66 -11.24
CA GLY A 17 -5.62 14.78 -11.60
C GLY A 17 -4.17 14.31 -11.77
N ASN A 18 -3.19 15.16 -11.45
CA ASN A 18 -1.79 14.91 -11.75
C ASN A 18 -1.25 13.53 -11.31
N THR A 19 -1.57 13.04 -10.11
CA THR A 19 -1.17 11.68 -9.69
C THR A 19 -1.81 10.59 -10.56
N ALA A 20 -3.09 10.74 -10.91
CA ALA A 20 -3.77 9.82 -11.81
C ALA A 20 -3.21 9.91 -13.25
N ASP A 21 -2.83 11.10 -13.72
CA ASP A 21 -2.17 11.29 -15.02
C ASP A 21 -0.83 10.55 -15.07
N VAL A 22 -0.02 10.63 -14.00
CA VAL A 22 1.24 9.89 -13.88
C VAL A 22 1.02 8.39 -13.87
N LEU A 23 0.00 7.90 -13.16
CA LEU A 23 -0.34 6.47 -13.15
C LEU A 23 -0.85 5.98 -14.51
N ARG A 24 -1.62 6.78 -15.25
CA ARG A 24 -2.00 6.47 -16.63
C ARG A 24 -0.78 6.41 -17.55
N TYR A 25 0.19 7.31 -17.38
CA TYR A 25 1.46 7.25 -18.10
C TYR A 25 2.22 5.95 -17.77
N ALA A 26 2.35 5.62 -16.48
CA ALA A 26 2.98 4.38 -16.01
C ALA A 26 2.29 3.12 -16.57
N ALA A 27 0.96 3.09 -16.59
CA ALA A 27 0.18 2.02 -17.21
C ALA A 27 0.51 1.87 -18.70
N GLY A 28 0.68 2.98 -19.43
CA GLY A 28 1.12 2.97 -20.82
C GLY A 28 2.52 2.40 -21.00
N VAL A 29 3.44 2.59 -20.04
CA VAL A 29 4.78 1.97 -20.04
C VAL A 29 4.65 0.45 -19.86
N ALA A 30 3.90 0.01 -18.84
CA ALA A 30 3.68 -1.42 -18.56
C ALA A 30 2.98 -2.15 -19.72
N ALA A 31 1.99 -1.52 -20.35
CA ALA A 31 1.26 -2.09 -21.49
C ALA A 31 2.17 -2.37 -22.70
N ARG A 32 3.19 -1.54 -22.95
CA ARG A 32 4.17 -1.78 -24.03
C ARG A 32 5.05 -3.01 -23.78
N ARG A 33 5.16 -3.44 -22.53
CA ARG A 33 5.85 -4.66 -22.10
C ARG A 33 4.89 -5.86 -21.93
N GLY A 34 3.60 -5.68 -22.19
CA GLY A 34 2.59 -6.73 -22.03
C GLY A 34 2.25 -7.06 -20.57
N VAL A 35 2.54 -6.14 -19.64
CA VAL A 35 2.24 -6.28 -18.21
C VAL A 35 0.92 -5.57 -17.89
N GLU A 36 0.04 -6.24 -17.14
CA GLU A 36 -1.21 -5.65 -16.67
C GLU A 36 -0.94 -4.59 -15.62
N PHE A 37 -1.58 -3.43 -15.73
CA PHE A 37 -1.45 -2.34 -14.77
C PHE A 37 -2.83 -1.85 -14.37
N GLU A 38 -3.20 -2.13 -13.13
CA GLU A 38 -4.48 -1.74 -12.55
C GLU A 38 -4.28 -0.61 -11.54
N THR A 39 -5.24 0.31 -11.41
CA THR A 39 -5.19 1.39 -10.41
C THR A 39 -6.40 1.33 -9.48
N VAL A 40 -6.13 1.35 -8.17
CA VAL A 40 -7.12 1.62 -7.13
C VAL A 40 -7.07 3.10 -6.79
N ASP A 41 -8.15 3.81 -7.11
CA ASP A 41 -8.35 5.18 -6.66
C ASP A 41 -8.86 5.18 -5.21
N LEU A 42 -8.00 5.49 -4.22
CA LEU A 42 -8.41 5.47 -2.81
C LEU A 42 -9.58 6.43 -2.51
N ARG A 43 -9.76 7.48 -3.32
CA ARG A 43 -10.93 8.38 -3.21
C ARG A 43 -12.28 7.71 -3.45
N THR A 44 -12.31 6.53 -4.07
CA THR A 44 -13.54 5.76 -4.31
C THR A 44 -13.72 4.61 -3.33
N VAL A 45 -12.75 4.39 -2.44
CA VAL A 45 -12.79 3.33 -1.42
C VAL A 45 -13.33 3.94 -0.13
N ARG A 46 -14.39 3.35 0.42
CA ARG A 46 -14.81 3.69 1.79
C ARG A 46 -13.73 3.18 2.74
N MET A 47 -13.07 4.08 3.45
CA MET A 47 -12.04 3.75 4.44
C MET A 47 -12.36 4.49 5.73
N ASP A 48 -12.55 3.73 6.81
CA ASP A 48 -12.68 4.31 8.12
C ASP A 48 -11.28 4.60 8.69
N ARG A 49 -11.15 5.59 9.57
CA ARG A 49 -9.87 5.90 10.22
C ARG A 49 -9.50 4.80 11.21
N CYS A 50 -8.20 4.62 11.44
CA CYS A 50 -7.76 3.71 12.50
C CYS A 50 -8.28 4.21 13.86
N GLY A 51 -8.90 3.32 14.62
CA GLY A 51 -9.48 3.63 15.94
C GLY A 51 -8.46 3.47 17.08
N PRO A 52 -8.84 3.84 18.32
CA PRO A 52 -7.96 3.80 19.48
C PRO A 52 -7.80 2.39 20.10
N CYS A 53 -8.37 1.34 19.50
CA CYS A 53 -8.52 0.03 20.15
C CYS A 53 -7.18 -0.62 20.55
N GLY A 54 -6.12 -0.44 19.77
CA GLY A 54 -4.80 -1.03 20.02
C GLY A 54 -4.74 -2.57 19.96
N ASP A 55 -5.87 -3.26 19.77
CA ASP A 55 -6.03 -4.71 19.81
C ASP A 55 -5.15 -5.46 18.79
N CYS A 56 -4.80 -4.81 17.68
CA CYS A 56 -3.88 -5.30 16.65
C CYS A 56 -2.49 -5.66 17.18
N ASN A 57 -2.15 -5.26 18.42
CA ASN A 57 -0.92 -5.63 19.09
C ASN A 57 -0.96 -7.02 19.72
N THR A 58 -2.14 -7.58 19.98
CA THR A 58 -2.32 -8.87 20.68
C THR A 58 -3.12 -9.88 19.86
N ARG A 59 -4.07 -9.44 19.02
CA ARG A 59 -4.85 -10.34 18.17
C ARG A 59 -4.01 -10.97 17.06
N THR A 60 -4.47 -12.13 16.57
CA THR A 60 -3.80 -12.93 15.54
C THR A 60 -4.51 -12.91 14.18
N VAL A 61 -5.67 -12.27 14.10
CA VAL A 61 -6.52 -12.21 12.89
C VAL A 61 -6.60 -10.77 12.37
N PRO A 62 -6.94 -10.53 11.08
CA PRO A 62 -7.15 -9.20 10.49
C PRO A 62 -8.25 -8.36 11.16
N CYS A 63 -8.24 -7.05 10.89
CA CYS A 63 -9.15 -6.08 11.51
C CYS A 63 -10.59 -6.37 11.13
N ALA A 64 -11.50 -6.35 12.11
CA ALA A 64 -12.92 -6.63 11.91
C ALA A 64 -13.74 -5.42 11.40
N VAL A 65 -13.12 -4.24 11.23
CA VAL A 65 -13.82 -3.07 10.68
C VAL A 65 -14.20 -3.34 9.23
N GLU A 66 -15.50 -3.26 8.95
CA GLU A 66 -16.08 -3.48 7.63
C GLU A 66 -15.98 -2.22 6.77
N ASP A 67 -14.84 -2.08 6.10
CA ASP A 67 -14.57 -1.05 5.09
C ASP A 67 -13.90 -1.67 3.85
N GLY A 68 -13.58 -0.85 2.85
CA GLY A 68 -13.00 -1.33 1.60
C GLY A 68 -11.50 -1.65 1.68
N VAL A 69 -10.84 -1.51 2.83
CA VAL A 69 -9.38 -1.72 2.93
C VAL A 69 -9.02 -3.18 2.73
N ALA A 70 -9.83 -4.10 3.26
CA ALA A 70 -9.61 -5.55 3.11
C ALA A 70 -9.58 -5.98 1.63
N ASP A 71 -10.50 -5.44 0.82
CA ASP A 71 -10.58 -5.74 -0.63
C ASP A 71 -9.35 -5.22 -1.38
N VAL A 72 -8.87 -4.02 -1.04
CA VAL A 72 -7.64 -3.48 -1.63
C VAL A 72 -6.43 -4.34 -1.25
N VAL A 73 -6.34 -4.77 0.01
CA VAL A 73 -5.28 -5.66 0.48
C VAL A 73 -5.32 -7.01 -0.24
N ALA A 74 -6.50 -7.61 -0.45
CA ALA A 74 -6.62 -8.86 -1.19
C ALA A 74 -6.04 -8.73 -2.62
N ARG A 75 -6.37 -7.62 -3.30
CA ARG A 75 -5.83 -7.33 -4.64
C ARG A 75 -4.32 -7.08 -4.65
N MET A 76 -3.78 -6.49 -3.58
CA MET A 76 -2.33 -6.33 -3.40
C MET A 76 -1.63 -7.68 -3.26
N ILE A 77 -2.23 -8.62 -2.53
CA ILE A 77 -1.69 -9.97 -2.32
C ILE A 77 -1.63 -10.75 -3.64
N GLU A 78 -2.63 -10.59 -4.50
CA GLU A 78 -2.68 -11.23 -5.81
C GLU A 78 -1.74 -10.61 -6.87
N ALA A 79 -1.32 -9.35 -6.71
CA ALA A 79 -0.47 -8.68 -7.69
C ALA A 79 1.02 -9.06 -7.54
N ASP A 80 1.79 -9.05 -8.62
CA ASP A 80 3.24 -9.32 -8.59
C ASP A 80 4.05 -8.09 -8.15
N GLY A 81 3.54 -6.91 -8.50
CA GLY A 81 4.12 -5.62 -8.15
C GLY A 81 3.09 -4.64 -7.61
N ILE A 82 3.53 -3.72 -6.76
CA ILE A 82 2.70 -2.67 -6.17
C ILE A 82 3.36 -1.31 -6.37
N VAL A 83 2.59 -0.34 -6.85
CA VAL A 83 3.00 1.06 -6.91
C VAL A 83 2.24 1.87 -5.87
N PHE A 84 2.94 2.54 -4.95
CA PHE A 84 2.33 3.54 -4.08
C PHE A 84 2.51 4.93 -4.70
N ALA A 85 1.42 5.62 -5.02
CA ALA A 85 1.46 6.94 -5.62
C ALA A 85 0.64 7.95 -4.81
N ALA A 86 1.26 9.03 -4.33
CA ALA A 86 0.55 10.04 -3.54
C ALA A 86 0.97 11.47 -3.88
N PRO A 87 0.04 12.44 -3.81
CA PRO A 87 0.40 13.84 -3.83
C PRO A 87 0.96 14.29 -2.46
N VAL A 88 1.72 15.38 -2.49
CA VAL A 88 2.18 16.08 -1.28
C VAL A 88 1.10 17.05 -0.78
N HIS A 89 0.68 16.91 0.47
CA HIS A 89 -0.20 17.84 1.18
C HIS A 89 0.42 18.25 2.52
N GLY A 90 0.56 19.55 2.76
CA GLY A 90 1.06 20.06 4.05
C GLY A 90 2.45 19.54 4.43
N PHE A 91 3.36 19.40 3.46
CA PHE A 91 4.71 18.81 3.62
C PHE A 91 4.73 17.30 3.99
N GLY A 92 3.58 16.62 3.93
CA GLY A 92 3.45 15.18 4.15
C GLY A 92 2.64 14.49 3.06
N THR A 93 2.44 13.19 3.22
CA THR A 93 1.62 12.40 2.28
C THR A 93 0.15 12.80 2.39
N ALA A 94 -0.59 12.59 1.31
CA ALA A 94 -2.02 12.81 1.28
C ALA A 94 -2.78 12.02 2.35
N SER A 95 -3.80 12.63 2.94
CA SER A 95 -4.54 12.05 4.06
C SER A 95 -5.20 10.70 3.73
N LEU A 96 -5.66 10.51 2.49
CA LEU A 96 -6.19 9.24 2.01
C LEU A 96 -5.12 8.14 2.00
N MET A 97 -3.93 8.45 1.47
CA MET A 97 -2.82 7.51 1.49
C MET A 97 -2.39 7.19 2.92
N GLN A 98 -2.27 8.21 3.79
CA GLN A 98 -1.91 8.00 5.19
C GLN A 98 -2.91 7.07 5.91
N THR A 99 -4.21 7.34 5.72
CA THR A 99 -5.28 6.51 6.31
C THR A 99 -5.18 5.06 5.79
N PHE A 100 -4.97 4.89 4.48
CA PHE A 100 -4.83 3.57 3.87
C PHE A 100 -3.63 2.80 4.44
N ILE A 101 -2.44 3.41 4.50
CA ILE A 101 -1.25 2.69 4.98
C ILE A 101 -1.33 2.33 6.47
N GLU A 102 -2.00 3.15 7.28
CA GLU A 102 -2.27 2.84 8.69
C GLU A 102 -3.22 1.64 8.79
N ARG A 103 -4.36 1.70 8.09
CA ARG A 103 -5.39 0.65 8.12
C ARG A 103 -4.87 -0.66 7.54
N ALA A 104 -4.29 -0.63 6.33
CA ALA A 104 -3.74 -1.81 5.67
C ALA A 104 -2.57 -2.40 6.48
N GLY A 105 -1.65 -1.55 6.94
CA GLY A 105 -0.46 -1.95 7.69
C GLY A 105 -0.81 -2.67 8.99
N VAL A 106 -1.38 -1.95 9.97
CA VAL A 106 -1.64 -2.57 11.27
C VAL A 106 -2.88 -3.45 11.29
N GLY A 107 -3.82 -3.23 10.38
CA GLY A 107 -5.09 -3.96 10.33
C GLY A 107 -5.02 -5.28 9.58
N HIS A 108 -4.11 -5.44 8.61
CA HIS A 108 -4.11 -6.59 7.71
C HIS A 108 -2.71 -7.15 7.39
N LEU A 109 -1.74 -6.31 7.01
CA LEU A 109 -0.46 -6.77 6.46
C LEU A 109 0.55 -7.23 7.53
N ARG A 110 0.37 -6.80 8.77
CA ARG A 110 1.33 -7.04 9.86
C ARG A 110 1.36 -8.48 10.37
N PHE A 111 0.40 -9.35 10.06
CA PHE A 111 0.28 -10.66 10.74
C PHE A 111 1.21 -11.69 10.12
N ASP A 112 1.08 -11.90 8.83
CA ASP A 112 1.79 -12.90 8.02
C ASP A 112 2.73 -12.29 6.97
N ARG A 113 2.81 -10.95 6.89
CA ARG A 113 3.65 -10.21 5.93
C ARG A 113 3.46 -10.73 4.49
N PRO A 114 2.21 -10.68 3.96
CA PRO A 114 1.85 -11.38 2.73
C PRO A 114 2.37 -10.69 1.46
N LEU A 115 3.01 -9.52 1.60
CA LEU A 115 3.67 -8.78 0.52
C LEU A 115 5.18 -9.02 0.46
N THR A 116 5.71 -9.92 1.29
CA THR A 116 7.12 -10.28 1.29
C THR A 116 7.58 -10.63 -0.13
N ASN A 117 8.68 -10.02 -0.56
CA ASN A 117 9.30 -10.19 -1.87
C ASN A 117 8.50 -9.69 -3.09
N LYS A 118 7.31 -9.11 -2.92
CA LYS A 118 6.65 -8.39 -4.03
C LYS A 118 7.45 -7.17 -4.44
N VAL A 119 7.42 -6.83 -5.73
CA VAL A 119 8.20 -5.71 -6.25
C VAL A 119 7.46 -4.39 -5.98
N ALA A 120 8.13 -3.42 -5.35
CA ALA A 120 7.55 -2.13 -4.99
C ALA A 120 8.10 -1.00 -5.85
N GLY A 121 7.20 -0.13 -6.29
CA GLY A 121 7.49 1.18 -6.84
C GLY A 121 6.84 2.30 -6.01
N VAL A 122 7.49 3.45 -5.94
CA VAL A 122 6.97 4.62 -5.22
C VAL A 122 7.04 5.84 -6.11
N VAL A 123 5.92 6.55 -6.20
CA VAL A 123 5.77 7.80 -6.96
C VAL A 123 5.22 8.88 -6.04
N SER A 124 5.82 10.07 -6.05
CA SER A 124 5.24 11.22 -5.38
C SER A 124 5.00 12.36 -6.37
N VAL A 125 3.95 13.14 -6.13
CA VAL A 125 3.60 14.27 -6.98
C VAL A 125 3.50 15.54 -6.13
N ALA A 126 4.33 16.53 -6.43
CA ALA A 126 4.44 17.74 -5.65
C ALA A 126 4.41 18.98 -6.54
N ARG A 127 4.03 20.14 -6.01
CA ARG A 127 4.28 21.40 -6.73
C ARG A 127 5.78 21.72 -6.79
N ARG A 128 6.48 21.62 -5.64
CA ARG A 128 7.87 22.07 -5.49
C ARG A 128 8.62 21.44 -4.30
N TYR A 129 7.95 21.29 -3.16
CA TYR A 129 8.59 20.85 -1.92
C TYR A 129 8.05 19.49 -1.47
N SER A 130 8.82 18.80 -0.62
CA SER A 130 8.43 17.56 0.06
C SER A 130 8.14 16.34 -0.83
N GLY A 131 8.47 16.42 -2.13
CA GLY A 131 8.35 15.26 -3.02
C GLY A 131 9.24 14.10 -2.57
N GLY A 132 10.49 14.39 -2.17
CA GLY A 132 11.44 13.40 -1.67
C GLY A 132 11.02 12.80 -0.33
N GLU A 133 10.44 13.61 0.56
CA GLU A 133 10.01 13.23 1.90
C GLU A 133 8.79 12.31 1.86
N VAL A 134 7.79 12.63 1.03
CA VAL A 134 6.64 11.74 0.80
C VAL A 134 7.08 10.46 0.10
N TRP A 135 7.97 10.57 -0.89
CA TRP A 135 8.55 9.39 -1.53
C TRP A 135 9.28 8.51 -0.51
N ALA A 136 10.10 9.09 0.36
CA ALA A 136 10.84 8.35 1.39
C ALA A 136 9.90 7.68 2.40
N GLN A 137 8.85 8.37 2.84
CA GLN A 137 7.84 7.81 3.74
C GLN A 137 7.19 6.55 3.15
N LEU A 138 6.77 6.61 1.89
CA LEU A 138 6.14 5.48 1.19
C LEU A 138 7.16 4.36 0.91
N THR A 139 8.42 4.69 0.62
CA THR A 139 9.50 3.70 0.49
C THR A 139 9.72 2.95 1.80
N VAL A 140 9.75 3.64 2.94
CA VAL A 140 9.86 2.98 4.26
C VAL A 140 8.63 2.11 4.54
N ASN A 141 7.43 2.49 4.09
CA ASN A 141 6.25 1.64 4.18
C ASN A 141 6.38 0.35 3.35
N ALA A 142 6.91 0.42 2.12
CA ALA A 142 7.17 -0.76 1.31
C ALA A 142 8.20 -1.69 1.97
N LEU A 143 9.28 -1.13 2.51
CA LEU A 143 10.31 -1.87 3.25
C LEU A 143 9.77 -2.52 4.53
N LEU A 144 8.88 -1.84 5.26
CA LEU A 144 8.18 -2.41 6.42
C LEU A 144 7.39 -3.67 6.06
N ASN A 145 6.91 -3.77 4.83
CA ASN A 145 6.19 -4.93 4.31
C ASN A 145 7.09 -5.96 3.61
N ARG A 146 8.42 -5.88 3.79
CA ARG A 146 9.43 -6.78 3.23
C ARG A 146 9.39 -6.87 1.70
N MET A 147 9.00 -5.77 1.05
CA MET A 147 8.94 -5.69 -0.40
C MET A 147 10.32 -5.40 -1.01
N ILE A 148 10.51 -5.79 -2.27
CA ILE A 148 11.71 -5.48 -3.05
C ILE A 148 11.51 -4.11 -3.71
N VAL A 149 12.12 -3.07 -3.15
CA VAL A 149 12.08 -1.73 -3.75
C VAL A 149 13.11 -1.63 -4.87
N VAL A 150 12.64 -1.37 -6.08
CA VAL A 150 13.54 -1.12 -7.22
C VAL A 150 13.80 0.38 -7.37
N GLY A 151 15.05 0.74 -7.61
CA GLY A 151 15.42 2.13 -7.91
C GLY A 151 15.06 2.53 -9.34
N SER A 152 15.14 3.85 -9.62
CA SER A 152 14.88 4.46 -10.94
C SER A 152 16.05 5.37 -11.41
N GLY A 153 17.18 5.34 -10.70
CA GLY A 153 18.25 6.34 -10.82
C GLY A 153 18.02 7.49 -9.83
N PHE A 154 17.14 8.42 -10.19
CA PHE A 154 16.58 9.41 -9.26
C PHE A 154 15.22 8.96 -8.74
N PRO A 155 14.77 9.42 -7.55
CA PRO A 155 13.41 9.19 -7.07
C PRO A 155 12.37 9.58 -8.12
N ALA A 156 11.32 8.77 -8.27
CA ALA A 156 10.19 9.07 -9.17
C ALA A 156 9.28 10.15 -8.56
N THR A 157 9.82 11.38 -8.46
CA THR A 157 9.13 12.56 -7.95
C THR A 157 8.73 13.45 -9.11
N VAL A 158 7.44 13.74 -9.26
CA VAL A 158 6.88 14.53 -10.38
C VAL A 158 6.42 15.90 -9.91
N HIS A 159 6.83 16.94 -10.62
CA HIS A 159 6.49 18.33 -10.35
C HIS A 159 5.26 18.78 -11.12
N ALA A 160 4.19 19.13 -10.41
CA ALA A 160 2.94 19.57 -11.03
C ALA A 160 2.12 20.49 -10.12
N LEU A 161 1.63 21.61 -10.67
CA LEU A 161 0.75 22.54 -9.96
C LEU A 161 -0.69 22.43 -10.44
N HIS A 162 -0.92 22.77 -11.71
CA HIS A 162 -2.24 22.74 -12.34
C HIS A 162 -2.51 21.35 -12.92
N ARG A 163 -3.79 21.08 -13.19
CA ARG A 163 -4.21 19.83 -13.84
C ARG A 163 -3.47 19.67 -15.17
N GLY A 164 -2.87 18.50 -15.39
CA GLY A 164 -2.13 18.15 -16.60
C GLY A 164 -0.67 18.63 -16.61
N ASP A 165 -0.21 19.38 -15.59
CA ASP A 165 1.20 19.81 -15.52
C ASP A 165 2.15 18.63 -15.29
N ALA A 166 1.68 17.54 -14.67
CA ALA A 166 2.52 16.35 -14.47
C ALA A 166 3.02 15.75 -15.79
N LEU A 167 2.26 15.90 -16.87
CA LEU A 167 2.65 15.41 -18.18
C LEU A 167 3.71 16.28 -18.87
N LYS A 168 4.13 17.38 -18.24
CA LYS A 168 5.13 18.31 -18.74
C LYS A 168 6.46 18.21 -17.98
N ASP A 169 6.52 17.39 -16.93
CA ASP A 169 7.75 17.14 -16.18
C ASP A 169 8.51 15.96 -16.80
N ASP A 170 9.29 16.25 -17.84
CA ASP A 170 10.00 15.24 -18.62
C ASP A 170 10.95 14.39 -17.77
N GLU A 171 11.64 15.00 -16.80
CA GLU A 171 12.55 14.29 -15.91
C GLU A 171 11.79 13.39 -14.93
N GLY A 172 10.74 13.92 -14.29
CA GLY A 172 9.86 13.16 -13.41
C GLY A 172 9.25 11.95 -14.12
N LEU A 173 8.72 12.14 -15.33
CA LEU A 173 8.15 11.06 -16.14
C LEU A 173 9.20 10.06 -16.61
N THR A 174 10.41 10.51 -16.94
CA THR A 174 11.53 9.61 -17.27
C THR A 174 11.85 8.70 -16.09
N ASN A 175 11.86 9.23 -14.86
CA ASN A 175 12.09 8.44 -13.66
C ASN A 175 10.93 7.47 -13.38
N VAL A 176 9.67 7.88 -13.64
CA VAL A 176 8.51 6.98 -13.56
C VAL A 176 8.61 5.84 -14.58
N SER A 177 8.99 6.12 -15.84
CA SER A 177 9.18 5.06 -16.85
C SER A 177 10.26 4.08 -16.42
N ARG A 178 11.44 4.59 -16.00
CA ARG A 178 12.55 3.75 -15.52
C ARG A 178 12.17 2.92 -14.31
N LEU A 179 11.38 3.48 -13.40
CA LEU A 179 10.84 2.75 -12.25
C LEU A 179 10.02 1.55 -12.74
N VAL A 180 9.03 1.79 -13.61
CA VAL A 180 8.14 0.74 -14.14
C VAL A 180 8.94 -0.31 -14.91
N ASP A 181 9.86 0.09 -15.80
CA ASP A 181 10.70 -0.85 -16.55
C ASP A 181 11.50 -1.75 -15.60
N ARG A 182 12.10 -1.18 -14.55
CA ARG A 182 12.88 -1.94 -13.57
C ARG A 182 12.02 -2.81 -12.66
N MET A 183 10.78 -2.39 -12.38
CA MET A 183 9.83 -3.25 -11.69
C MET A 183 9.54 -4.48 -12.54
N ILE A 184 9.26 -4.28 -13.83
CA ILE A 184 8.97 -5.36 -14.77
C ILE A 184 10.16 -6.31 -14.91
N ASP A 185 11.37 -5.79 -15.12
CA ASP A 185 12.57 -6.62 -15.23
C ASP A 185 12.78 -7.49 -13.97
N MET A 186 12.52 -6.94 -12.77
CA MET A 186 12.64 -7.69 -11.53
C MET A 186 11.53 -8.75 -11.39
N MET A 187 10.28 -8.42 -11.73
CA MET A 187 9.18 -9.38 -11.69
C MET A 187 9.39 -10.52 -12.69
N GLU A 188 9.83 -10.21 -13.91
CA GLU A 188 10.19 -11.20 -14.94
C GLU A 188 11.30 -12.12 -14.44
N LEU A 189 12.34 -11.57 -13.79
CA LEU A 189 13.42 -12.36 -13.20
C LEU A 189 12.93 -13.32 -12.11
N LEU A 190 12.09 -12.84 -11.20
CA LEU A 190 11.52 -13.66 -10.12
C LEU A 190 10.62 -14.78 -10.68
N ALA A 191 9.75 -14.43 -11.64
CA ALA A 191 8.85 -15.38 -12.28
C ALA A 191 9.62 -16.44 -13.08
N GLU A 192 10.65 -16.02 -13.82
CA GLU A 192 11.52 -16.93 -14.57
C GLU A 192 12.29 -17.87 -13.64
N HIS A 193 12.82 -17.37 -12.53
CA HIS A 193 13.46 -18.21 -11.54
C HIS A 193 12.51 -19.27 -11.00
N HIS A 194 11.32 -18.88 -10.53
CA HIS A 194 10.32 -19.81 -10.02
C HIS A 194 9.92 -20.85 -11.09
N ARG A 195 9.75 -20.43 -12.34
CA ARG A 195 9.44 -21.33 -13.46
C ARG A 195 10.55 -22.37 -13.70
N LEU A 196 11.81 -21.99 -13.53
CA LEU A 196 12.96 -22.87 -13.77
C LEU A 196 13.29 -23.78 -12.57
N THR A 197 13.12 -23.30 -11.34
CA THR A 197 13.55 -24.01 -10.13
C THR A 197 12.42 -24.61 -9.30
N GLY A 198 11.18 -24.13 -9.48
CA GLY A 198 10.04 -24.43 -8.62
C GLY A 198 10.14 -23.80 -7.23
N GLN A 199 11.06 -22.85 -7.03
CA GLN A 199 11.28 -22.15 -5.76
C GLN A 199 11.09 -20.65 -5.96
N ASP A 200 10.60 -19.93 -4.95
CA ASP A 200 10.36 -18.47 -5.01
C ASP A 200 11.65 -17.62 -4.99
N GLY A 201 12.81 -18.22 -5.26
CA GLY A 201 14.11 -17.58 -5.21
C GLY A 201 14.98 -18.02 -4.04
N PRO A 202 16.27 -17.62 -4.04
CA PRO A 202 17.12 -17.68 -2.84
C PRO A 202 16.73 -16.63 -1.78
N ILE A 203 15.69 -15.82 -2.05
CA ILE A 203 15.26 -14.74 -1.18
C ILE A 203 14.37 -15.36 -0.10
N HIS A 204 14.78 -15.22 1.16
CA HIS A 204 14.07 -15.83 2.29
C HIS A 204 12.61 -15.37 2.37
N THR A 205 11.70 -16.33 2.53
CA THR A 205 10.24 -16.09 2.68
C THR A 205 9.70 -16.55 4.04
N GLY A 206 10.45 -17.39 4.77
CA GLY A 206 10.00 -18.04 6.02
C GLY A 206 10.41 -17.33 7.31
N GLU A 207 10.78 -16.05 7.25
CA GLU A 207 11.18 -15.31 8.44
C GLU A 207 9.99 -15.09 9.37
N ALA A 208 10.18 -15.46 10.65
CA ALA A 208 9.20 -15.14 11.69
C ALA A 208 8.88 -13.65 11.67
N ASN A 209 7.64 -13.32 11.97
CA ASN A 209 7.23 -11.94 12.18
C ASN A 209 8.12 -11.32 13.26
N GLU A 210 8.65 -10.11 13.01
CA GLU A 210 9.61 -9.46 13.91
C GLU A 210 9.07 -9.19 15.32
N ARG A 211 7.76 -9.31 15.53
CA ARG A 211 7.15 -9.24 16.86
C ARG A 211 7.15 -10.56 17.61
N VAL A 212 7.21 -11.70 16.95
CA VAL A 212 7.13 -13.01 17.60
C VAL A 212 8.37 -13.19 18.49
N GLY A 213 8.13 -13.44 19.78
CA GLY A 213 9.20 -13.63 20.77
C GLY A 213 9.76 -12.34 21.39
N LEU A 214 9.25 -11.15 21.05
CA LEU A 214 9.65 -9.91 21.73
C LEU A 214 8.95 -9.75 23.09
N ALA A 215 9.70 -9.27 24.08
CA ALA A 215 9.21 -8.97 25.44
C ALA A 215 8.07 -7.93 25.47
N LEU A 216 7.95 -7.10 24.43
CA LEU A 216 6.85 -6.13 24.29
C LEU A 216 5.46 -6.77 24.19
N ASN A 217 5.35 -8.06 23.84
CA ASN A 217 4.07 -8.76 23.87
C ASN A 217 3.74 -9.36 25.25
N ALA A 218 4.65 -9.26 26.21
CA ALA A 218 4.46 -9.73 27.59
C ALA A 218 4.04 -8.59 28.54
N ALA A 219 4.12 -7.33 28.10
CA ALA A 219 3.51 -6.22 28.80
C ALA A 219 2.02 -6.21 28.47
N GLU A 220 1.19 -6.72 29.38
CA GLU A 220 -0.25 -6.52 29.32
C GLU A 220 -0.52 -5.01 29.26
N PHE A 221 -1.29 -4.56 28.28
CA PHE A 221 -1.85 -3.23 28.30
C PHE A 221 -2.89 -3.21 29.44
N GLU A 222 -2.44 -2.96 30.66
CA GLU A 222 -3.33 -2.62 31.77
C GLU A 222 -4.13 -1.37 31.33
N ASP A 223 -5.46 -1.51 31.33
CA ASP A 223 -6.46 -0.44 31.20
C ASP A 223 -6.65 0.27 29.84
N VAL A 224 -7.18 -0.45 28.84
CA VAL A 224 -8.07 0.18 27.85
C VAL A 224 -9.50 -0.28 28.13
N PRO A 225 -10.41 0.59 28.62
CA PRO A 225 -11.78 0.18 28.91
C PRO A 225 -12.48 -0.25 27.61
N GLU A 226 -13.14 -1.42 27.63
CA GLU A 226 -13.91 -1.89 26.50
C GLU A 226 -15.00 -0.88 26.12
N PRO A 227 -15.21 -0.59 24.82
CA PRO A 227 -16.35 0.21 24.40
C PRO A 227 -17.62 -0.60 24.71
N GLY A 228 -18.37 -0.14 25.70
CA GLY A 228 -19.52 -0.85 26.27
C GLY A 228 -20.50 -1.34 25.23
N LEU A 229 -20.57 -2.66 25.06
CA LEU A 229 -21.74 -3.35 24.55
C LEU A 229 -22.88 -3.10 25.54
N ALA A 230 -23.92 -2.39 25.11
CA ALA A 230 -25.13 -2.22 25.90
C ALA A 230 -25.74 -3.61 26.21
N PRO A 231 -26.01 -3.96 27.48
CA PRO A 231 -26.58 -5.26 27.80
C PRO A 231 -28.02 -5.37 27.30
N GLU A 232 -28.35 -6.52 26.69
CA GLU A 232 -29.66 -6.90 26.11
C GLU A 232 -30.81 -7.04 27.14
N SER A 233 -30.73 -6.47 28.34
CA SER A 233 -31.74 -6.64 29.39
C SER A 233 -32.72 -5.47 29.55
N ALA A 234 -32.75 -4.49 28.64
CA ALA A 234 -33.69 -3.37 28.70
C ALA A 234 -34.98 -3.55 27.87
N LEU A 235 -35.29 -4.76 27.40
CA LEU A 235 -36.53 -5.08 26.68
C LEU A 235 -37.51 -5.93 27.51
N SER A 236 -37.74 -5.57 28.78
CA SER A 236 -38.99 -5.96 29.45
C SER A 236 -39.27 -5.06 30.64
N ALA A 237 -40.07 -3.99 30.45
CA ALA A 237 -41.01 -3.46 31.44
C ALA A 237 -41.48 -2.05 31.03
N GLN A 238 -42.28 -1.95 29.98
CA GLN A 238 -43.30 -0.88 29.87
C GLN A 238 -44.57 -1.47 29.23
N ALA A 239 -45.31 -2.23 30.02
CA ALA A 239 -46.74 -2.43 29.84
C ALA A 239 -47.43 -1.78 31.05
N ARG A 240 -48.01 -0.58 30.80
CA ARG A 240 -49.31 0.00 31.27
C ARG A 240 -49.79 -0.27 32.71
N PRO A 241 -50.49 0.68 33.36
CA PRO A 241 -51.61 1.47 32.80
C PRO A 241 -51.29 2.91 32.42
#